data_AF-A0A968TUV0-F1
#
_entry.id   AF-A0A968TUV0-F1
#
_cell.length_a   1.000
_cell.length_b   1.000
_cell.length_c   1.000
_cell.angle_alpha   90.00
_cell.angle_beta   90.00
_cell.angle_gamma   90.00
#
_symmetry.space_group_name_H-M   'P 1'
#
loop_
_entity.id
_entity.type
_entity.pdbx_description
1 polymer ?
#
loop_
_entity_poly.entity_id
_entity_poly.type
_entity_poly.pdbx_seq_one_letter_code
_entity_poly.pdbx_strand_id
1 'polypeptide(L)'
;MSVEQLNQVHRRYVVLSNAFKSAWTFHQFMQGLQKVFAEQGPQAYTADFQGVYNRLKEVSGHLTEATAGAIATSLDGIEKDLDKLTAILLGADVQVSPGLLRQFFQRVKNYDDNILTQLVKFYLVSGGGDAWPFDRIDKADFLITKLCEEVRDGTDLLGLRDRTHLREVTIGFWSTLGSPALPEEEVSGVCETLEALRREVGSIESIDQLHEHDLVQRYRDLKHGLGSRFFEPRILQTVVETNLVVKNRIHELYRREEQRIVAEYQQIFELEREVPLDVQLSEELAEFRQAVERFEQQLQGSNLRLDELARLREKVRGLIPKLRPPSDHLDTPIVQPKEVREYLEESGVSRRGAPRTTSSLIISEDEEISEQQQLIIRTLDDTNPTLDPKRITLEREVFELGLEVREVVAYRRLFGGVTCDRELEDHILRAAALRLRIEQEVEQIKSILDDTAVTRDAPIFTQARRTTRLGDLFLRRFEHRLEQAVLGGDGAEAKALQMLKMRLMRAYSGLWLMVHRS
;
A
#
# COMPACT_ATOMS: atom_id res chain seq x y z
N MET A 1 -30.65 39.44 36.88
CA MET A 1 -29.80 39.32 35.68
C MET A 1 -30.69 39.00 34.50
N SER A 2 -30.35 39.42 33.29
CA SER A 2 -31.21 39.21 32.11
C SER A 2 -31.01 37.81 31.53
N VAL A 3 -32.06 37.26 30.89
CA VAL A 3 -32.01 36.00 30.12
C VAL A 3 -30.84 35.97 29.12
N GLU A 4 -30.44 37.15 28.63
CA GLU A 4 -29.31 37.36 27.72
C GLU A 4 -27.96 37.00 28.35
N GLN A 5 -27.73 37.30 29.63
CA GLN A 5 -26.51 36.96 30.36
C GLN A 5 -26.39 35.45 30.59
N LEU A 6 -27.50 34.78 30.89
CA LEU A 6 -27.53 33.32 31.04
C LEU A 6 -27.23 32.62 29.69
N ASN A 7 -27.81 33.11 28.59
CA ASN A 7 -27.53 32.61 27.25
C ASN A 7 -26.06 32.79 26.85
N GLN A 8 -25.43 33.90 27.24
CA GLN A 8 -24.01 34.14 26.98
C GLN A 8 -23.13 33.14 27.74
N VAL A 9 -23.41 32.88 29.02
CA VAL A 9 -22.70 31.88 29.83
C VAL A 9 -22.86 30.48 29.25
N HIS A 10 -24.07 30.11 28.81
CA HIS A 10 -24.34 28.82 28.20
C HIS A 10 -23.56 28.62 26.89
N ARG A 11 -23.57 29.62 26.00
CA ARG A 11 -22.77 29.60 24.75
C ARG A 11 -21.29 29.42 25.05
N ARG A 12 -20.77 30.15 26.04
CA ARG A 12 -19.36 30.08 26.44
C ARG A 12 -18.98 28.71 26.99
N TYR A 13 -19.84 28.10 27.81
CA TYR A 13 -19.67 26.73 28.26
C TYR A 13 -19.59 25.74 27.09
N VAL A 14 -20.48 25.86 26.11
CA VAL A 14 -20.47 24.98 24.91
C VAL A 14 -19.17 25.13 24.12
N VAL A 15 -18.69 26.36 23.91
CA VAL A 15 -17.41 26.63 23.23
C VAL A 15 -16.25 25.97 23.98
N LEU A 16 -16.14 26.19 25.29
CA LEU A 16 -15.06 25.63 26.10
C LEU A 16 -15.12 24.10 26.18
N SER A 17 -16.31 23.52 26.25
CA SER A 17 -16.50 22.06 26.25
C SER A 17 -16.08 21.44 24.91
N ASN A 18 -16.41 22.09 23.79
CA ASN A 18 -15.96 21.65 22.46
C ASN A 18 -14.44 21.78 22.29
N ALA A 19 -13.85 22.89 22.74
CA ALA A 19 -12.40 23.08 22.72
C ALA A 19 -11.69 22.02 23.58
N PHE A 20 -12.19 21.75 24.80
CA PHE A 20 -11.70 20.68 25.67
C PHE A 20 -11.76 19.32 24.98
N LYS A 21 -12.89 18.97 24.33
CA LYS A 21 -13.03 17.69 23.60
C LYS A 21 -11.97 17.55 22.51
N SER A 22 -11.74 18.60 21.72
CA SER A 22 -10.72 18.60 20.67
C SER A 22 -9.31 18.44 21.21
N ALA A 23 -8.96 19.17 22.28
CA ALA A 23 -7.67 19.08 22.96
C ALA A 23 -7.45 17.71 23.62
N TRP A 24 -8.49 17.14 24.23
CA TRP A 24 -8.42 15.80 24.83
C TRP A 24 -8.19 14.72 23.77
N THR A 25 -8.92 14.76 22.65
CA THR A 25 -8.70 13.81 21.54
C THR A 25 -7.30 13.96 20.96
N PHE A 26 -6.80 15.19 20.84
CA PHE A 26 -5.42 15.44 20.40
C PHE A 26 -4.39 14.89 21.38
N HIS A 27 -4.61 15.06 22.69
CA HIS A 27 -3.76 14.47 23.73
C HIS A 27 -3.69 12.94 23.60
N GLN A 28 -4.83 12.27 23.42
CA GLN A 28 -4.90 10.82 23.21
C GLN A 28 -4.15 10.39 21.93
N PHE A 29 -4.26 11.17 20.86
CA PHE A 29 -3.50 10.96 19.63
C PHE A 29 -1.99 11.05 19.87
N MET A 30 -1.53 12.06 20.61
CA MET A 30 -0.11 12.23 20.94
C MET A 30 0.43 11.07 21.79
N GLN A 31 -0.35 10.56 22.73
CA GLN A 31 -0.01 9.34 23.48
C GLN A 31 0.05 8.11 22.57
N GLY A 32 -0.83 8.03 21.56
CA GLY A 32 -0.79 6.99 20.53
C GLY A 32 0.50 7.05 19.71
N LEU A 33 0.89 8.24 19.26
CA LEU A 33 2.15 8.47 18.54
C LEU A 33 3.37 8.02 19.35
N GLN A 34 3.43 8.39 20.63
CA GLN A 34 4.49 7.96 21.55
C GLN A 34 4.62 6.44 21.64
N LYS A 35 3.48 5.75 21.73
CA LYS A 35 3.45 4.27 21.84
C LYS A 35 3.88 3.60 20.54
N VAL A 36 3.46 4.13 19.39
CA VAL A 36 3.78 3.54 18.07
C VAL A 36 5.21 3.86 17.62
N PHE A 37 5.75 5.00 18.05
CA PHE A 37 7.08 5.48 17.67
C PHE A 37 7.89 5.82 18.92
N ALA A 38 8.36 4.82 19.66
CA ALA A 38 9.07 5.05 20.92
C ALA A 38 10.35 5.89 20.79
N GLU A 39 11.07 5.78 19.68
CA GLU A 39 12.35 6.49 19.45
C GLU A 39 12.21 7.77 18.59
N GLN A 40 11.20 7.82 17.71
CA GLN A 40 10.99 8.91 16.75
C GLN A 40 9.75 9.76 17.05
N GLY A 41 8.97 9.37 18.07
CA GLY A 41 7.75 10.04 18.48
C GLY A 41 7.99 11.25 19.37
N PRO A 42 6.92 12.01 19.67
CA PRO A 42 7.04 13.22 20.48
C PRO A 42 7.39 12.88 21.92
N GLN A 43 8.23 13.70 22.57
CA GLN A 43 8.62 13.49 23.97
C GLN A 43 7.42 13.47 24.93
N ALA A 44 7.54 12.72 26.02
CA ALA A 44 6.54 12.65 27.08
C ALA A 44 6.35 14.03 27.74
N TYR A 45 5.10 14.37 28.04
CA TYR A 45 4.72 15.62 28.70
C TYR A 45 3.64 15.34 29.76
N THR A 46 3.51 16.26 30.71
CA THR A 46 2.50 16.19 31.77
C THR A 46 1.38 17.19 31.48
N ALA A 47 0.13 16.72 31.52
CA ALA A 47 -1.05 17.51 31.24
C ALA A 47 -2.21 17.08 32.14
N ASP A 48 -2.79 18.01 32.91
CA ASP A 48 -3.92 17.73 33.80
C ASP A 48 -5.27 17.98 33.10
N PHE A 49 -5.64 17.06 32.21
CA PHE A 49 -6.97 17.08 31.57
C PHE A 49 -8.09 16.69 32.54
N GLN A 50 -7.79 15.90 33.56
CA GLN A 50 -8.81 15.41 34.51
C GLN A 50 -9.33 16.55 35.40
N GLY A 51 -8.44 17.43 35.87
CA GLY A 51 -8.83 18.61 36.63
C GLY A 51 -9.77 19.54 35.84
N VAL A 52 -9.45 19.82 34.59
CA VAL A 52 -10.28 20.65 33.70
C VAL A 52 -11.63 19.98 33.42
N TYR A 53 -11.66 18.67 33.17
CA TYR A 53 -12.90 17.91 32.96
C TYR A 53 -13.83 17.97 34.18
N ASN A 54 -13.30 17.75 35.38
CA ASN A 54 -14.08 17.77 36.61
C ASN A 54 -14.74 19.14 36.83
N ARG A 55 -14.01 20.24 36.59
CA ARG A 55 -14.54 21.60 36.69
C ARG A 55 -15.60 21.92 35.63
N LEU A 56 -15.42 21.47 34.39
CA LEU A 56 -16.45 21.58 33.35
C LEU A 56 -17.73 20.84 33.74
N LYS A 57 -17.60 19.65 34.32
CA LYS A 57 -18.73 18.84 34.79
C LYS A 57 -19.48 19.53 35.94
N GLU A 58 -18.77 20.14 36.89
CA GLU A 58 -19.36 20.94 37.97
C GLU A 58 -20.16 22.13 37.42
N VAL A 59 -19.58 22.87 36.46
CA VAL A 59 -20.28 23.98 35.80
C VAL A 59 -21.55 23.50 35.09
N SER A 60 -21.50 22.36 34.39
CA SER A 60 -22.68 21.78 33.73
C SER A 60 -23.83 21.50 34.69
N GLY A 61 -23.53 21.09 35.94
CA GLY A 61 -24.53 20.78 36.96
C GLY A 61 -25.16 22.01 37.62
N HIS A 62 -24.55 23.19 37.46
CA HIS A 62 -24.94 24.41 38.16
C HIS A 62 -25.41 25.55 37.23
N LEU A 63 -25.62 25.31 35.93
CA LEU A 63 -26.13 26.26 34.92
C LEU A 63 -27.57 26.73 35.22
N THR A 64 -27.72 27.59 36.23
CA THR A 64 -28.99 28.20 36.64
C THR A 64 -28.83 29.71 36.85
N GLU A 65 -29.94 30.44 36.85
CA GLU A 65 -29.95 31.91 36.87
C GLU A 65 -29.35 32.52 38.17
N ALA A 66 -29.40 31.79 39.29
CA ALA A 66 -28.92 32.25 40.60
C ALA A 66 -27.38 32.21 40.75
N THR A 67 -26.67 31.45 39.92
CA THR A 67 -25.22 31.17 40.06
C THR A 67 -24.38 31.72 38.92
N ALA A 68 -24.98 32.40 37.93
CA ALA A 68 -24.33 32.76 36.68
C ALA A 68 -23.05 33.62 36.83
N GLY A 69 -22.93 34.49 37.84
CA GLY A 69 -21.69 35.25 38.10
C GLY A 69 -20.53 34.38 38.59
N ALA A 70 -20.81 33.41 39.48
CA ALA A 70 -19.81 32.45 39.95
C ALA A 70 -19.41 31.46 38.83
N ILE A 71 -20.37 31.07 37.99
CA ILE A 71 -20.10 30.23 36.82
C ILE A 71 -19.19 30.95 35.82
N ALA A 72 -19.44 32.24 35.53
CA ALA A 72 -18.60 33.00 34.62
C ALA A 72 -17.13 33.02 35.08
N THR A 73 -16.90 33.25 36.38
CA THR A 73 -15.54 33.21 36.96
C THR A 73 -14.91 31.81 36.87
N SER A 74 -15.70 30.75 37.07
CA SER A 74 -15.23 29.37 36.91
C SER A 74 -14.84 29.07 35.45
N LEU A 75 -15.65 29.53 34.49
CA LEU A 75 -15.37 29.42 33.05
C LEU A 75 -14.10 30.18 32.66
N ASP A 76 -13.85 31.38 33.21
CA ASP A 76 -12.60 32.12 32.98
C ASP A 76 -11.38 31.30 33.43
N GLY A 77 -11.49 30.61 34.57
CA GLY A 77 -10.42 29.76 35.07
C GLY A 77 -10.23 28.50 34.22
N ILE A 78 -11.32 27.90 33.73
CA ILE A 78 -11.28 26.74 32.83
C ILE A 78 -10.61 27.12 31.51
N GLU A 79 -10.97 28.27 30.93
CA GLU A 79 -10.38 28.81 29.70
C GLU A 79 -8.86 28.96 29.84
N LYS A 80 -8.40 29.63 30.91
CA LYS A 80 -6.96 29.78 31.18
C LYS A 80 -6.22 28.45 31.31
N ASP A 81 -6.82 27.45 31.95
CA ASP A 81 -6.19 26.15 32.10
C ASP A 81 -6.20 25.36 30.79
N LEU A 82 -7.27 25.48 29.99
CA LEU A 82 -7.35 24.91 28.65
C LEU A 82 -6.34 25.55 27.69
N ASP A 83 -6.10 26.86 27.78
CA ASP A 83 -5.06 27.54 27.01
C ASP A 83 -3.66 27.00 27.33
N LYS A 84 -3.36 26.76 28.63
CA LYS A 84 -2.10 26.14 29.05
C LYS A 84 -1.96 24.73 28.50
N LEU A 85 -3.01 23.90 28.59
CA LEU A 85 -3.00 22.55 28.05
C LEU A 85 -2.79 22.56 26.53
N THR A 86 -3.47 23.48 25.84
CA THR A 86 -3.32 23.67 24.39
C THR A 86 -1.90 24.07 24.03
N ALA A 87 -1.28 24.99 24.77
CA ALA A 87 0.11 25.38 24.56
C ALA A 87 1.09 24.21 24.75
N ILE A 88 0.87 23.36 25.76
CA ILE A 88 1.67 22.13 25.98
C ILE A 88 1.53 21.19 24.77
N LEU A 89 0.29 20.96 24.31
CA LEU A 89 0.03 20.11 23.15
C LEU A 89 0.67 20.65 21.87
N LEU A 90 0.60 21.96 21.63
CA LEU A 90 1.26 22.61 20.50
C LEU A 90 2.79 22.47 20.58
N GLY A 91 3.37 22.62 21.78
CA GLY A 91 4.81 22.40 21.98
C GLY A 91 5.23 20.97 21.65
N ALA A 92 4.39 19.98 21.96
CA ALA A 92 4.62 18.58 21.58
C ALA A 92 4.39 18.33 20.07
N ASP A 93 3.40 18.99 19.45
CA ASP A 93 3.08 18.86 18.02
C ASP A 93 4.21 19.37 17.08
N VAL A 94 5.02 20.32 17.53
CA VAL A 94 6.21 20.79 16.77
C VAL A 94 7.17 19.64 16.45
N GLN A 95 7.20 18.58 17.28
CA GLN A 95 8.05 17.40 17.05
C GLN A 95 7.42 16.40 16.06
N VAL A 96 6.13 16.57 15.75
CA VAL A 96 5.40 15.69 14.85
C VAL A 96 5.47 16.29 13.44
N SER A 97 6.14 15.63 12.51
CA SER A 97 6.11 16.06 11.10
C SER A 97 4.84 15.58 10.40
N PRO A 98 4.45 16.16 9.25
CA PRO A 98 3.29 15.69 8.49
C PRO A 98 3.53 14.26 7.97
N GLY A 99 4.79 13.88 7.74
CA GLY A 99 5.18 12.53 7.38
C GLY A 99 4.96 11.53 8.53
N LEU A 100 5.37 11.87 9.75
CA LEU A 100 5.15 11.03 10.93
C LEU A 100 3.65 10.82 11.20
N LEU A 101 2.86 11.88 11.06
CA LEU A 101 1.41 11.83 11.17
C LEU A 101 0.80 10.90 10.09
N ARG A 102 1.24 11.00 8.83
CA ARG A 102 0.81 10.08 7.75
C ARG A 102 1.14 8.63 8.08
N GLN A 103 2.35 8.34 8.55
CA GLN A 103 2.78 6.98 8.92
C GLN A 103 1.96 6.40 10.06
N PHE A 104 1.60 7.21 11.06
CA PHE A 104 0.73 6.78 12.14
C PHE A 104 -0.62 6.28 11.62
N PHE A 105 -1.30 7.07 10.78
CA PHE A 105 -2.60 6.71 10.21
C PHE A 105 -2.52 5.61 9.15
N GLN A 106 -1.34 5.29 8.61
CA GLN A 106 -1.14 4.09 7.80
C GLN A 106 -1.08 2.81 8.66
N ARG A 107 -0.50 2.90 9.87
CA ARG A 107 -0.38 1.76 10.79
C ARG A 107 -1.67 1.49 11.57
N VAL A 108 -2.36 2.55 11.97
CA VAL A 108 -3.62 2.45 12.72
C VAL A 108 -4.78 2.30 11.72
N LYS A 109 -5.26 1.06 11.55
CA LYS A 109 -6.33 0.73 10.59
C LYS A 109 -7.75 1.09 11.07
N ASN A 110 -7.95 1.31 12.36
CA ASN A 110 -9.25 1.57 12.97
C ASN A 110 -9.26 2.94 13.65
N TYR A 111 -9.87 3.93 13.00
CA TYR A 111 -10.20 5.24 13.58
C TYR A 111 -11.56 5.67 13.04
N ASP A 112 -12.32 6.42 13.84
CA ASP A 112 -13.64 6.94 13.42
C ASP A 112 -13.54 8.38 12.89
N ASP A 113 -14.59 8.80 12.18
CA ASP A 113 -14.69 10.16 11.61
C ASP A 113 -14.73 11.24 12.69
N ASN A 114 -15.22 10.91 13.88
CA ASN A 114 -15.28 11.83 15.00
C ASN A 114 -13.86 12.16 15.52
N ILE A 115 -12.94 11.19 15.61
CA ILE A 115 -11.54 11.41 15.97
C ILE A 115 -10.90 12.37 14.96
N LEU A 116 -10.99 12.08 13.66
CA LEU A 116 -10.44 12.96 12.62
C LEU A 116 -11.03 14.38 12.71
N THR A 117 -12.33 14.49 12.89
CA THR A 117 -13.01 15.79 13.05
C THR A 117 -12.49 16.55 14.28
N GLN A 118 -12.29 15.89 15.42
CA GLN A 118 -11.74 16.55 16.62
C GLN A 118 -10.29 16.97 16.43
N LEU A 119 -9.47 16.18 15.71
CA LEU A 119 -8.09 16.54 15.41
C LEU A 119 -8.00 17.77 14.50
N VAL A 120 -8.85 17.84 13.46
CA VAL A 120 -8.93 19.04 12.61
C VAL A 120 -9.38 20.25 13.43
N LYS A 121 -10.43 20.10 14.25
CA LYS A 121 -10.91 21.16 15.15
C LYS A 121 -9.82 21.67 16.10
N PHE A 122 -8.98 20.78 16.62
CA PHE A 122 -7.85 21.19 17.46
C PHE A 122 -6.91 22.13 16.70
N TYR A 123 -6.52 21.82 15.46
CA TYR A 123 -5.66 22.72 14.67
C TYR A 123 -6.32 24.05 14.33
N LEU A 124 -7.64 24.06 14.09
CA LEU A 124 -8.41 25.29 13.82
C LEU A 124 -8.49 26.20 15.05
N VAL A 125 -8.80 25.64 16.22
CA VAL A 125 -8.99 26.40 17.47
C VAL A 125 -7.66 26.84 18.09
N SER A 126 -6.62 26.02 17.95
CA SER A 126 -5.30 26.28 18.57
C SER A 126 -4.41 27.22 17.75
N GLY A 127 -4.92 27.78 16.65
CA GLY A 127 -4.22 28.75 15.81
C GLY A 127 -4.60 30.17 16.13
N GLY A 128 -3.96 30.76 17.14
CA GLY A 128 -4.23 32.13 17.59
C GLY A 128 -3.68 33.25 16.68
N GLY A 129 -3.59 33.07 15.37
CA GLY A 129 -3.11 34.12 14.46
C GLY A 129 -3.43 33.87 12.98
N ASP A 130 -3.38 34.95 12.18
CA ASP A 130 -3.67 34.92 10.73
C ASP A 130 -2.66 34.06 9.94
N ALA A 131 -1.45 33.88 10.47
CA ALA A 131 -0.41 33.11 9.82
C ALA A 131 -0.56 31.60 10.12
N TRP A 132 -0.84 30.83 9.07
CA TRP A 132 -0.86 29.36 9.11
C TRP A 132 0.50 28.81 8.67
N PRO A 133 1.29 28.21 9.57
CA PRO A 133 2.55 27.58 9.17
C PRO A 133 2.29 26.44 8.17
N PHE A 134 3.18 26.29 7.20
CA PHE A 134 3.06 25.28 6.13
C PHE A 134 2.88 23.85 6.69
N ASP A 135 3.62 23.51 7.75
CA ASP A 135 3.51 22.23 8.45
C ASP A 135 2.09 21.96 8.97
N ARG A 136 1.44 22.98 9.55
CA ARG A 136 0.08 22.88 10.09
C ARG A 136 -0.94 22.73 8.96
N ILE A 137 -0.78 23.46 7.85
CA ILE A 137 -1.62 23.30 6.66
C ILE A 137 -1.49 21.86 6.15
N ASP A 138 -0.28 21.32 6.02
CA ASP A 138 -0.07 19.95 5.51
C ASP A 138 -0.68 18.88 6.42
N LYS A 139 -0.64 19.06 7.74
CA LYS A 139 -1.30 18.16 8.72
C LYS A 139 -2.82 18.24 8.62
N ALA A 140 -3.37 19.46 8.59
CA ALA A 140 -4.81 19.69 8.46
C ALA A 140 -5.34 19.15 7.12
N ASP A 141 -4.64 19.45 6.02
CA ASP A 141 -4.92 18.97 4.67
C ASP A 141 -4.99 17.43 4.63
N PHE A 142 -4.01 16.76 5.23
CA PHE A 142 -4.02 15.30 5.31
C PHE A 142 -5.22 14.77 6.10
N LEU A 143 -5.49 15.31 7.30
CA LEU A 143 -6.59 14.84 8.16
C LEU A 143 -7.95 15.07 7.51
N ILE A 144 -8.15 16.23 6.87
CA ILE A 144 -9.36 16.54 6.12
C ILE A 144 -9.49 15.60 4.94
N THR A 145 -8.43 15.44 4.13
CA THR A 145 -8.47 14.49 3.00
C THR A 145 -8.81 13.07 3.46
N LYS A 146 -8.27 12.63 4.59
CA LYS A 146 -8.59 11.33 5.21
C LYS A 146 -10.04 11.22 5.69
N LEU A 147 -10.61 12.29 6.23
CA LEU A 147 -12.02 12.33 6.63
C LEU A 147 -12.96 12.26 5.41
N CYS A 148 -12.47 12.70 4.26
CA CYS A 148 -13.24 12.83 3.02
C CYS A 148 -13.01 11.68 2.03
N GLU A 149 -12.01 10.81 2.26
CA GLU A 149 -11.70 9.71 1.35
C GLU A 149 -12.54 8.46 1.68
N GLU A 150 -13.01 7.80 0.63
CA GLU A 150 -13.68 6.51 0.71
C GLU A 150 -13.06 5.57 -0.34
N VAL A 151 -12.91 4.28 -0.02
CA VAL A 151 -12.44 3.32 -1.03
C VAL A 151 -13.60 3.06 -1.98
N ARG A 152 -13.42 3.31 -3.28
CA ARG A 152 -14.47 3.05 -4.27
C ARG A 152 -14.67 1.54 -4.43
N ASP A 153 -15.91 1.09 -4.29
CA ASP A 153 -16.29 -0.31 -4.46
C ASP A 153 -15.69 -0.93 -5.73
N GLY A 154 -14.98 -2.04 -5.58
CA GLY A 154 -14.38 -2.79 -6.69
C GLY A 154 -13.07 -2.22 -7.26
N THR A 155 -12.54 -1.10 -6.74
CA THR A 155 -11.25 -0.53 -7.17
C THR A 155 -10.35 -0.20 -5.97
N ASP A 156 -9.03 -0.23 -6.14
CA ASP A 156 -8.09 0.31 -5.13
C ASP A 156 -8.01 1.85 -5.15
N LEU A 157 -8.90 2.51 -5.89
CA LEU A 157 -8.91 3.95 -6.08
C LEU A 157 -9.75 4.64 -5.00
N LEU A 158 -9.27 5.80 -4.57
CA LEU A 158 -9.96 6.60 -3.57
C LEU A 158 -10.99 7.51 -4.24
N GLY A 159 -12.18 7.51 -3.68
CA GLY A 159 -13.29 8.37 -4.02
C GLY A 159 -13.52 9.45 -2.98
N LEU A 160 -14.28 10.46 -3.38
CA LEU A 160 -14.82 11.45 -2.47
C LEU A 160 -16.04 10.83 -1.77
N ARG A 161 -16.04 10.84 -0.43
CA ARG A 161 -17.21 10.49 0.40
C ARG A 161 -18.38 11.44 0.09
N ASP A 162 -19.59 11.05 0.47
CA ASP A 162 -20.83 11.82 0.25
C ASP A 162 -20.65 13.35 0.35
N ARG A 163 -20.99 14.04 -0.75
CA ARG A 163 -20.80 15.49 -0.94
C ARG A 163 -21.60 16.31 0.07
N THR A 164 -22.73 15.79 0.57
CA THR A 164 -23.53 16.47 1.59
C THR A 164 -22.80 16.53 2.93
N HIS A 165 -22.24 15.41 3.38
CA HIS A 165 -21.44 15.35 4.61
C HIS A 165 -20.22 16.28 4.55
N LEU A 166 -19.53 16.30 3.41
CA LEU A 166 -18.37 17.18 3.21
C LEU A 166 -18.71 18.65 3.31
N ARG A 167 -19.84 19.06 2.74
CA ARG A 167 -20.30 20.45 2.81
C ARG A 167 -20.60 20.86 4.25
N GLU A 168 -21.24 20.01 5.03
CA GLU A 168 -21.51 20.28 6.44
C GLU A 168 -20.23 20.43 7.26
N VAL A 169 -19.26 19.53 7.04
CA VAL A 169 -17.96 19.54 7.72
C VAL A 169 -17.17 20.80 7.37
N THR A 170 -17.06 21.15 6.09
CA THR A 170 -16.30 22.31 5.62
C THR A 170 -16.93 23.64 6.08
N ILE A 171 -18.25 23.77 6.06
CA ILE A 171 -18.96 24.92 6.65
C ILE A 171 -18.70 25.00 8.16
N GLY A 172 -18.70 23.86 8.85
CA GLY A 172 -18.36 23.78 10.28
C GLY A 172 -16.95 24.26 10.59
N PHE A 173 -15.97 23.91 9.74
CA PHE A 173 -14.58 24.38 9.91
C PHE A 173 -14.44 25.88 9.64
N TRP A 174 -15.05 26.38 8.56
CA TRP A 174 -15.02 27.79 8.23
C TRP A 174 -15.65 28.67 9.32
N SER A 175 -16.80 28.25 9.84
CA SER A 175 -17.46 28.96 10.94
C SER A 175 -16.64 28.95 12.24
N THR A 176 -15.87 27.88 12.49
CA THR A 176 -14.95 27.80 13.64
C THR A 176 -13.81 28.82 13.55
N LEU A 177 -13.32 29.10 12.34
CA LEU A 177 -12.27 30.11 12.12
C LEU A 177 -12.76 31.55 12.26
N GLY A 178 -14.08 31.78 12.19
CA GLY A 178 -14.66 33.13 12.25
C GLY A 178 -14.19 34.05 11.10
N SER A 179 -13.69 33.47 10.00
CA SER A 179 -13.14 34.23 8.87
C SER A 179 -14.26 34.91 8.06
N PRO A 180 -14.03 36.14 7.56
CA PRO A 180 -15.02 36.84 6.74
C PRO A 180 -15.22 36.12 5.40
N ALA A 181 -16.41 36.23 4.84
CA ALA A 181 -16.68 35.70 3.50
C ALA A 181 -15.73 36.32 2.47
N LEU A 182 -15.13 35.49 1.62
CA LEU A 182 -14.26 35.93 0.53
C LEU A 182 -15.10 36.41 -0.67
N PRO A 183 -14.59 37.35 -1.47
CA PRO A 183 -15.22 37.72 -2.73
C PRO A 183 -15.35 36.52 -3.67
N GLU A 184 -16.50 36.40 -4.35
CA GLU A 184 -16.80 35.28 -5.25
C GLU A 184 -15.77 35.13 -6.40
N GLU A 185 -15.26 36.26 -6.89
CA GLU A 185 -14.21 36.29 -7.93
C GLU A 185 -12.90 35.66 -7.43
N GLU A 186 -12.54 35.90 -6.17
CA GLU A 186 -11.33 35.36 -5.57
C GLU A 186 -11.44 33.84 -5.36
N VAL A 187 -12.58 33.38 -4.82
CA VAL A 187 -12.89 31.95 -4.66
C VAL A 187 -12.88 31.24 -6.01
N SER A 188 -13.52 31.84 -7.02
CA SER A 188 -13.58 31.26 -8.36
C SER A 188 -12.20 31.17 -9.01
N GLY A 189 -11.37 32.22 -8.93
CA GLY A 189 -10.03 32.21 -9.51
C GLY A 189 -9.11 31.15 -8.89
N VAL A 190 -9.20 30.94 -7.57
CA VAL A 190 -8.46 29.85 -6.89
C VAL A 190 -8.97 28.49 -7.34
N CYS A 191 -10.29 28.29 -7.40
CA CYS A 191 -10.88 27.02 -7.85
C CYS A 191 -10.51 26.69 -9.30
N GLU A 192 -10.56 27.66 -10.21
CA GLU A 192 -10.14 27.49 -11.60
C GLU A 192 -8.68 27.07 -11.73
N THR A 193 -7.80 27.68 -10.91
CA THR A 193 -6.37 27.33 -10.86
C THR A 193 -6.17 25.89 -10.36
N LEU A 194 -6.87 25.49 -9.31
CA LEU A 194 -6.85 24.13 -8.78
C LEU A 194 -7.38 23.11 -9.79
N GLU A 195 -8.47 23.43 -10.49
CA GLU A 195 -9.03 22.58 -11.55
C GLU A 195 -8.12 22.45 -12.77
N ALA A 196 -7.42 23.53 -13.14
CA ALA A 196 -6.41 23.49 -14.19
C ALA A 196 -5.26 22.55 -13.81
N LEU A 197 -4.71 22.68 -12.59
CA LEU A 197 -3.70 21.76 -12.06
C LEU A 197 -4.20 20.31 -12.01
N ARG A 198 -5.45 20.10 -11.57
CA ARG A 198 -6.07 18.76 -11.53
C ARG A 198 -6.15 18.13 -12.93
N ARG A 199 -6.52 18.91 -13.95
CA ARG A 199 -6.54 18.46 -15.36
C ARG A 199 -5.13 18.16 -15.87
N GLU A 200 -4.16 19.02 -15.56
CA GLU A 200 -2.74 18.81 -15.90
C GLU A 200 -2.24 17.49 -15.31
N VAL A 201 -2.47 17.25 -14.01
CA VAL A 201 -2.12 16.00 -13.32
C VAL A 201 -2.80 14.78 -13.94
N GLY A 202 -4.08 14.88 -14.29
CA GLY A 202 -4.81 13.80 -14.96
C GLY A 202 -4.24 13.41 -16.33
N SER A 203 -3.58 14.35 -17.02
CA SER A 203 -2.98 14.13 -18.34
C SER A 203 -1.56 13.56 -18.32
N ILE A 204 -0.88 13.58 -17.17
CA ILE A 204 0.49 13.05 -17.02
C ILE A 204 0.51 11.54 -17.22
N GLU A 205 1.32 11.01 -18.12
CA GLU A 205 1.42 9.57 -18.37
C GLU A 205 2.65 8.89 -17.73
N SER A 206 3.62 9.68 -17.27
CA SER A 206 4.88 9.18 -16.70
C SER A 206 5.32 9.96 -15.46
N ILE A 207 6.14 9.31 -14.63
CA ILE A 207 6.76 9.98 -13.47
C ILE A 207 7.70 11.12 -13.91
N ASP A 208 8.34 11.01 -15.08
CA ASP A 208 9.17 12.07 -15.66
C ASP A 208 8.41 13.39 -15.84
N GLN A 209 7.26 13.31 -16.50
CA GLN A 209 6.43 14.48 -16.75
C GLN A 209 5.95 15.11 -15.43
N LEU A 210 5.72 14.31 -14.38
CA LEU A 210 5.37 14.83 -13.06
C LEU A 210 6.50 15.67 -12.44
N HIS A 211 7.77 15.24 -12.61
CA HIS A 211 8.94 15.97 -12.13
C HIS A 211 9.29 17.17 -13.00
N GLU A 212 9.30 17.02 -14.33
CA GLU A 212 9.64 18.08 -15.28
C GLU A 212 8.70 19.28 -15.16
N HIS A 213 7.40 19.02 -14.92
CA HIS A 213 6.40 20.08 -14.74
C HIS A 213 6.28 20.60 -13.30
N ASP A 214 7.08 20.05 -12.37
CA ASP A 214 7.11 20.38 -10.95
C ASP A 214 5.72 20.43 -10.27
N LEU A 215 4.84 19.52 -10.69
CA LEU A 215 3.40 19.65 -10.40
C LEU A 215 3.05 19.45 -8.94
N VAL A 216 3.78 18.57 -8.26
CA VAL A 216 3.60 18.33 -6.82
C VAL A 216 4.01 19.57 -6.02
N GLN A 217 5.11 20.23 -6.40
CA GLN A 217 5.60 21.40 -5.69
C GLN A 217 4.73 22.63 -6.00
N ARG A 218 4.38 22.89 -7.26
CA ARG A 218 3.42 23.93 -7.66
C ARG A 218 2.10 23.81 -6.89
N TYR A 219 1.59 22.59 -6.76
CA TYR A 219 0.37 22.35 -6.01
C TYR A 219 0.54 22.58 -4.50
N ARG A 220 1.68 22.18 -3.93
CA ARG A 220 2.02 22.44 -2.52
C ARG A 220 2.13 23.95 -2.25
N ASP A 221 2.86 24.68 -3.08
CA ASP A 221 3.06 26.13 -2.96
C ASP A 221 1.73 26.89 -3.08
N LEU A 222 0.85 26.45 -4.00
CA LEU A 222 -0.50 27.00 -4.12
C LEU A 222 -1.28 26.82 -2.81
N LYS A 223 -1.27 25.62 -2.22
CA LYS A 223 -1.97 25.36 -0.94
C LYS A 223 -1.40 26.19 0.20
N HIS A 224 -0.07 26.27 0.31
CA HIS A 224 0.61 27.06 1.33
C HIS A 224 0.34 28.56 1.20
N GLY A 225 0.21 29.05 -0.04
CA GLY A 225 -0.14 30.45 -0.32
C GLY A 225 -1.57 30.85 0.06
N LEU A 226 -2.48 29.90 0.30
CA LEU A 226 -3.87 30.19 0.68
C LEU A 226 -4.02 30.59 2.16
N GLY A 227 -3.11 30.16 3.03
CA GLY A 227 -3.21 30.44 4.47
C GLY A 227 -4.56 30.02 5.06
N SER A 228 -5.28 30.94 5.72
CA SER A 228 -6.62 30.69 6.26
C SER A 228 -7.69 30.45 5.18
N ARG A 229 -7.52 31.02 3.98
CA ARG A 229 -8.45 30.85 2.84
C ARG A 229 -8.53 29.40 2.37
N PHE A 230 -7.53 28.59 2.70
CA PHE A 230 -7.52 27.15 2.47
C PHE A 230 -8.78 26.45 2.98
N PHE A 231 -9.34 26.94 4.09
CA PHE A 231 -10.51 26.36 4.75
C PHE A 231 -11.85 26.91 4.23
N GLU A 232 -11.84 27.82 3.25
CA GLU A 232 -13.09 28.28 2.63
C GLU A 232 -13.81 27.08 2.01
N PRO A 233 -15.13 26.89 2.24
CA PRO A 233 -15.81 25.65 1.90
C PRO A 233 -15.63 25.16 0.45
N ARG A 234 -15.71 26.06 -0.54
CA ARG A 234 -15.55 25.68 -1.96
C ARG A 234 -14.10 25.41 -2.31
N ILE A 235 -13.16 26.24 -1.85
CA ILE A 235 -11.72 26.03 -2.05
C ILE A 235 -11.31 24.69 -1.44
N LEU A 236 -11.68 24.43 -0.19
CA LEU A 236 -11.34 23.21 0.53
C LEU A 236 -11.91 21.97 -0.17
N GLN A 237 -13.15 22.03 -0.65
CA GLN A 237 -13.75 20.94 -1.42
C GLN A 237 -12.94 20.66 -2.70
N THR A 238 -12.59 21.72 -3.45
CA THR A 238 -11.78 21.62 -4.67
C THR A 238 -10.38 21.08 -4.38
N VAL A 239 -9.76 21.47 -3.26
CA VAL A 239 -8.48 20.93 -2.78
C VAL A 239 -8.58 19.44 -2.49
N VAL A 240 -9.59 19.00 -1.73
CA VAL A 240 -9.78 17.58 -1.40
C VAL A 240 -9.97 16.73 -2.65
N GLU A 241 -10.83 17.17 -3.57
CA GLU A 241 -11.00 16.49 -4.85
C GLU A 241 -9.69 16.40 -5.65
N THR A 242 -8.90 17.47 -5.66
CA THR A 242 -7.59 17.50 -6.33
C THR A 242 -6.60 16.58 -5.64
N ASN A 243 -6.55 16.53 -4.30
CA ASN A 243 -5.70 15.61 -3.53
C ASN A 243 -5.98 14.15 -3.88
N LEU A 244 -7.26 13.76 -3.98
CA LEU A 244 -7.66 12.40 -4.33
C LEU A 244 -7.22 12.03 -5.76
N VAL A 245 -7.42 12.93 -6.71
CA VAL A 245 -6.97 12.74 -8.10
C VAL A 245 -5.45 12.61 -8.17
N VAL A 246 -4.71 13.51 -7.53
CA VAL A 246 -3.25 13.47 -7.46
C VAL A 246 -2.77 12.16 -6.84
N LYS A 247 -3.36 11.75 -5.71
CA LYS A 247 -3.00 10.51 -5.00
C LYS A 247 -3.25 9.27 -5.86
N ASN A 248 -4.43 9.19 -6.47
CA ASN A 248 -4.78 8.08 -7.37
C ASN A 248 -3.84 8.04 -8.58
N ARG A 249 -3.57 9.20 -9.21
CA ARG A 249 -2.68 9.25 -10.38
C ARG A 249 -1.26 8.87 -10.04
N ILE A 250 -0.72 9.36 -8.92
CA ILE A 250 0.61 8.98 -8.43
C ILE A 250 0.65 7.46 -8.18
N HIS A 251 -0.35 6.88 -7.52
CA HIS A 251 -0.42 5.43 -7.32
C HIS A 251 -0.47 4.64 -8.64
N GLU A 252 -1.26 5.09 -9.62
CA GLU A 252 -1.31 4.47 -10.95
C GLU A 252 0.04 4.54 -11.67
N LEU A 253 0.68 5.71 -11.66
CA LEU A 253 2.00 5.91 -12.26
C LEU A 253 3.04 5.01 -11.59
N TYR A 254 3.03 4.90 -10.26
CA TYR A 254 3.90 3.95 -9.55
C TYR A 254 3.66 2.51 -9.96
N ARG A 255 2.41 2.05 -10.03
CA ARG A 255 2.10 0.67 -10.44
C ARG A 255 2.54 0.38 -11.87
N ARG A 256 2.31 1.33 -12.79
CA ARG A 256 2.75 1.21 -14.18
C ARG A 256 4.26 1.19 -14.29
N GLU A 257 4.93 2.05 -13.55
CA GLU A 257 6.39 2.14 -13.57
C GLU A 257 7.03 0.92 -12.90
N GLU A 258 6.45 0.39 -11.83
CA GLU A 258 6.85 -0.90 -11.23
C GLU A 258 6.75 -2.02 -12.27
N GLN A 259 5.61 -2.14 -12.97
CA GLN A 259 5.43 -3.13 -14.04
C GLN A 259 6.45 -2.95 -15.18
N ARG A 260 6.70 -1.71 -15.58
CA ARG A 260 7.67 -1.37 -16.62
C ARG A 260 9.08 -1.75 -16.22
N ILE A 261 9.50 -1.37 -15.02
CA ILE A 261 10.82 -1.70 -14.46
C ILE A 261 11.00 -3.22 -14.41
N VAL A 262 9.98 -3.97 -13.97
CA VAL A 262 10.01 -5.45 -13.97
C VAL A 262 10.16 -6.01 -15.38
N ALA A 263 9.45 -5.47 -16.38
CA ALA A 263 9.57 -5.89 -17.77
C ALA A 263 10.95 -5.54 -18.37
N GLU A 264 11.47 -4.33 -18.09
CA GLU A 264 12.79 -3.90 -18.55
C GLU A 264 13.91 -4.73 -17.91
N TYR A 265 13.76 -5.15 -16.65
CA TYR A 265 14.66 -6.14 -16.03
C TYR A 265 14.65 -7.46 -16.78
N GLN A 266 13.47 -8.03 -17.03
CA GLN A 266 13.35 -9.30 -17.76
C GLN A 266 13.99 -9.20 -19.15
N GLN A 267 13.78 -8.09 -19.85
CA GLN A 267 14.40 -7.84 -21.16
C GLN A 267 15.93 -7.72 -21.09
N ILE A 268 16.48 -7.05 -20.07
CA ILE A 268 17.93 -6.96 -19.87
C ILE A 268 18.53 -8.36 -19.62
N PHE A 269 17.86 -9.20 -18.84
CA PHE A 269 18.30 -10.58 -18.59
C PHE A 269 18.19 -11.48 -19.82
N GLU A 270 17.21 -11.26 -20.70
CA GLU A 270 17.11 -11.96 -21.98
C GLU A 270 18.24 -11.55 -22.93
N LEU A 271 18.51 -10.25 -23.06
CA LEU A 271 19.58 -9.72 -23.90
C LEU A 271 20.98 -10.11 -23.39
N GLU A 272 21.18 -10.18 -22.08
CA GLU A 272 22.43 -10.67 -21.47
C GLU A 272 22.77 -12.11 -21.91
N ARG A 273 21.75 -12.96 -22.18
CA ARG A 273 21.98 -14.34 -22.65
C ARG A 273 22.46 -14.39 -24.10
N GLU A 274 22.27 -13.32 -24.86
CA GLU A 274 22.56 -13.25 -26.30
C GLU A 274 23.84 -12.47 -26.61
N VAL A 275 24.39 -11.69 -25.66
CA VAL A 275 25.57 -10.83 -25.86
C VAL A 275 26.81 -11.40 -25.15
N PRO A 276 27.97 -11.53 -25.83
CA PRO A 276 29.24 -11.83 -25.18
C PRO A 276 29.63 -10.72 -24.20
N LEU A 277 29.71 -11.04 -22.91
CA LEU A 277 29.99 -10.06 -21.86
C LEU A 277 31.49 -9.66 -21.83
N ASP A 278 31.75 -8.36 -21.91
CA ASP A 278 33.02 -7.72 -21.51
C ASP A 278 33.08 -7.59 -19.97
N VAL A 279 34.28 -7.59 -19.37
CA VAL A 279 34.55 -7.33 -17.94
C VAL A 279 33.86 -6.03 -17.45
N GLN A 280 33.91 -4.94 -18.23
CA GLN A 280 33.26 -3.67 -17.89
C GLN A 280 31.72 -3.76 -17.89
N LEU A 281 31.14 -4.46 -18.86
CA LEU A 281 29.68 -4.63 -18.95
C LEU A 281 29.17 -5.58 -17.85
N SER A 282 29.98 -6.58 -17.47
CA SER A 282 29.78 -7.45 -16.32
C SER A 282 29.72 -6.67 -15.00
N GLU A 283 30.65 -5.74 -14.79
CA GLU A 283 30.67 -4.89 -13.59
C GLU A 283 29.47 -3.93 -13.54
N GLU A 284 29.14 -3.28 -14.66
CA GLU A 284 27.95 -2.40 -14.75
C GLU A 284 26.63 -3.16 -14.48
N LEU A 285 26.51 -4.39 -14.99
CA LEU A 285 25.36 -5.27 -14.73
C LEU A 285 25.30 -5.74 -13.27
N ALA A 286 26.43 -6.00 -12.63
CA ALA A 286 26.49 -6.36 -11.21
C ALA A 286 26.07 -5.20 -10.30
N GLU A 287 26.53 -3.98 -10.59
CA GLU A 287 26.12 -2.77 -9.87
C GLU A 287 24.63 -2.46 -10.07
N PHE A 288 24.13 -2.70 -11.28
CA PHE A 288 22.71 -2.58 -11.59
C PHE A 288 21.88 -3.57 -10.76
N ARG A 289 22.25 -4.86 -10.74
CA ARG A 289 21.57 -5.91 -9.93
C ARG A 289 21.50 -5.56 -8.44
N GLN A 290 22.57 -5.02 -7.85
CA GLN A 290 22.55 -4.57 -6.46
C GLN A 290 21.61 -3.37 -6.24
N ALA A 291 21.47 -2.48 -7.22
CA ALA A 291 20.50 -1.37 -7.14
C ALA A 291 19.05 -1.89 -7.22
N VAL A 292 18.80 -2.94 -8.00
CA VAL A 292 17.50 -3.63 -8.05
C VAL A 292 17.14 -4.28 -6.73
N GLU A 293 18.04 -5.10 -6.15
CA GLU A 293 17.80 -5.79 -4.88
C GLU A 293 17.48 -4.80 -3.75
N ARG A 294 18.18 -3.65 -3.69
CA ARG A 294 17.89 -2.59 -2.71
C ARG A 294 16.54 -1.94 -2.95
N PHE A 295 16.18 -1.68 -4.21
CA PHE A 295 14.88 -1.14 -4.57
C PHE A 295 13.75 -2.10 -4.18
N GLU A 296 13.89 -3.40 -4.43
CA GLU A 296 12.90 -4.42 -4.04
C GLU A 296 12.74 -4.54 -2.52
N GLN A 297 13.83 -4.46 -1.76
CA GLN A 297 13.79 -4.43 -0.29
C GLN A 297 13.07 -3.18 0.24
N GLN A 298 13.28 -2.02 -0.39
CA GLN A 298 12.58 -0.77 -0.03
C GLN A 298 11.09 -0.80 -0.43
N LEU A 299 10.75 -1.50 -1.51
CA LEU A 299 9.39 -1.73 -1.97
C LEU A 299 8.57 -2.53 -0.94
N GLN A 300 9.19 -3.55 -0.32
CA GLN A 300 8.61 -4.32 0.79
C GLN A 300 8.39 -3.47 2.05
N GLY A 301 9.17 -2.41 2.24
CA GLY A 301 9.09 -1.49 3.38
C GLY A 301 8.08 -0.34 3.23
N SER A 302 7.41 -0.19 2.09
CA SER A 302 6.51 0.95 1.78
C SER A 302 7.16 2.35 1.96
N ASN A 303 8.47 2.45 1.74
CA ASN A 303 9.28 3.67 1.88
C ASN A 303 9.97 4.05 0.55
N LEU A 304 9.23 4.09 -0.56
CA LEU A 304 9.79 4.46 -1.86
C LEU A 304 9.86 5.99 -2.02
N ARG A 305 11.05 6.49 -2.39
CA ARG A 305 11.25 7.90 -2.78
C ARG A 305 11.30 8.02 -4.30
N LEU A 306 10.61 9.02 -4.85
CA LEU A 306 10.58 9.32 -6.29
C LEU A 306 11.99 9.43 -6.92
N ASP A 307 12.94 10.00 -6.17
CA ASP A 307 14.31 10.21 -6.62
C ASP A 307 15.10 8.90 -6.82
N GLU A 308 14.79 7.85 -6.05
CA GLU A 308 15.45 6.54 -6.18
C GLU A 308 14.98 5.81 -7.43
N LEU A 309 13.69 5.96 -7.76
CA LEU A 309 13.10 5.39 -8.96
C LEU A 309 13.62 6.07 -10.23
N ALA A 310 13.79 7.40 -10.19
CA ALA A 310 14.40 8.16 -11.29
C ALA A 310 15.85 7.73 -11.57
N ARG A 311 16.66 7.52 -10.52
CA ARG A 311 18.05 7.04 -10.61
C ARG A 311 18.14 5.64 -11.19
N LEU A 312 17.25 4.75 -10.78
CA LEU A 312 17.21 3.38 -11.28
C LEU A 312 16.94 3.36 -12.78
N ARG A 313 15.98 4.18 -13.24
CA ARG A 313 15.64 4.31 -14.66
C ARG A 313 16.78 4.89 -15.51
N GLU A 314 17.56 5.82 -14.97
CA GLU A 314 18.74 6.35 -15.66
C GLU A 314 19.76 5.22 -15.95
N LYS A 315 19.96 4.31 -14.98
CA LYS A 315 20.79 3.11 -15.19
C LYS A 315 20.21 2.16 -16.22
N VAL A 316 18.89 1.90 -16.19
CA VAL A 316 18.22 1.05 -17.20
C VAL A 316 18.38 1.63 -18.62
N ARG A 317 18.12 2.93 -18.80
CA ARG A 317 18.26 3.62 -20.09
C ARG A 317 19.69 3.61 -20.62
N GLY A 318 20.70 3.57 -19.74
CA GLY A 318 22.11 3.48 -20.12
C GLY A 318 22.54 2.07 -20.56
N LEU A 319 21.93 1.02 -20.01
CA LEU A 319 22.30 -0.39 -20.26
C LEU A 319 21.63 -1.00 -21.49
N ILE A 320 20.35 -0.68 -21.74
CA ILE A 320 19.60 -1.21 -22.89
C ILE A 320 20.30 -0.97 -24.25
N PRO A 321 20.85 0.23 -24.54
CA PRO A 321 21.54 0.48 -25.80
C PRO A 321 22.85 -0.30 -25.94
N LYS A 322 23.56 -0.57 -24.83
CA LYS A 322 24.82 -1.33 -24.81
C LYS A 322 24.61 -2.83 -25.01
N LEU A 323 23.41 -3.32 -24.66
CA LEU A 323 23.00 -4.72 -24.77
C LEU A 323 22.24 -5.04 -26.06
N ARG A 324 21.87 -4.03 -26.86
CA ARG A 324 21.30 -4.24 -28.19
C ARG A 324 22.44 -4.39 -29.21
N PRO A 325 22.43 -5.42 -30.08
CA PRO A 325 23.42 -5.52 -31.15
C PRO A 325 23.28 -4.32 -32.10
N PRO A 326 24.39 -3.81 -32.68
CA PRO A 326 24.34 -2.65 -33.57
C PRO A 326 23.54 -3.01 -34.83
N SER A 327 22.45 -2.29 -35.06
CA SER A 327 21.71 -2.35 -36.31
C SER A 327 22.45 -1.51 -37.36
N ASP A 328 23.23 -2.16 -38.25
CA ASP A 328 23.65 -1.56 -39.52
C ASP A 328 23.87 -2.61 -40.63
N HIS A 329 22.94 -2.60 -41.58
CA HIS A 329 23.06 -2.75 -43.05
C HIS A 329 24.28 -3.48 -43.69
N LEU A 330 24.03 -4.67 -44.30
CA LEU A 330 23.91 -4.95 -45.76
C LEU A 330 24.41 -6.36 -46.18
N ASP A 331 23.62 -6.95 -47.09
CA ASP A 331 23.90 -8.07 -48.02
C ASP A 331 24.12 -9.49 -47.50
N THR A 332 23.01 -10.24 -47.39
CA THR A 332 22.96 -11.62 -47.92
C THR A 332 21.52 -12.02 -48.25
N PRO A 333 21.28 -12.74 -49.35
CA PRO A 333 19.97 -12.80 -49.98
C PRO A 333 19.00 -13.72 -49.23
N ILE A 334 17.74 -13.30 -49.29
CA ILE A 334 16.53 -13.97 -48.81
C ILE A 334 16.53 -15.45 -49.21
N VAL A 335 16.54 -16.36 -48.22
CA VAL A 335 16.12 -17.75 -48.39
C VAL A 335 15.00 -18.05 -47.40
N GLN A 336 13.84 -18.40 -47.96
CA GLN A 336 12.63 -18.79 -47.23
C GLN A 336 12.83 -20.10 -46.45
N PRO A 337 12.02 -20.36 -45.40
CA PRO A 337 12.16 -21.59 -44.61
C PRO A 337 11.66 -22.80 -45.40
N LYS A 338 12.57 -23.71 -45.76
CA LYS A 338 12.25 -25.08 -46.18
C LYS A 338 12.69 -26.06 -45.10
N GLU A 339 11.68 -26.65 -44.45
CA GLU A 339 11.59 -28.06 -44.04
C GLU A 339 12.92 -28.75 -43.66
N VAL A 340 13.22 -28.81 -42.35
CA VAL A 340 14.13 -29.82 -41.82
C VAL A 340 13.30 -31.04 -41.41
N ARG A 341 13.02 -31.86 -42.41
CA ARG A 341 12.68 -33.28 -42.29
C ARG A 341 13.97 -34.06 -42.62
N GLU A 342 14.17 -35.18 -41.92
CA GLU A 342 15.31 -36.12 -42.05
C GLU A 342 16.57 -35.76 -41.25
N TYR A 343 16.62 -36.25 -40.01
CA TYR A 343 17.70 -37.11 -39.51
C TYR A 343 17.13 -37.82 -38.28
N LEU A 344 16.67 -39.06 -38.44
CA LEU A 344 16.58 -40.12 -37.41
C LEU A 344 15.77 -41.33 -37.97
N GLU A 345 16.32 -42.03 -38.97
CA GLU A 345 15.96 -43.42 -39.23
C GLU A 345 17.21 -44.18 -39.66
N GLU A 346 17.84 -44.90 -38.73
CA GLU A 346 18.48 -46.18 -39.02
C GLU A 346 18.82 -46.90 -37.71
N SER A 347 17.93 -47.79 -37.28
CA SER A 347 18.20 -49.09 -36.62
C SER A 347 16.93 -49.56 -35.92
N GLY A 348 16.03 -50.17 -36.68
CA GLY A 348 14.83 -50.80 -36.13
C GLY A 348 15.07 -52.26 -35.77
N VAL A 349 14.47 -52.73 -34.66
CA VAL A 349 13.89 -54.07 -34.53
C VAL A 349 12.65 -54.04 -33.61
N SER A 350 11.49 -54.29 -34.25
CA SER A 350 10.25 -54.96 -33.80
C SER A 350 9.40 -54.49 -32.59
N ARG A 351 8.29 -53.82 -32.94
CA ARG A 351 6.87 -54.11 -32.63
C ARG A 351 6.51 -54.82 -31.30
N ARG A 352 5.82 -54.09 -30.41
CA ARG A 352 4.42 -54.34 -29.98
C ARG A 352 3.92 -53.15 -29.13
N GLY A 353 2.66 -52.77 -29.34
CA GLY A 353 2.11 -51.49 -28.91
C GLY A 353 1.89 -51.30 -27.41
N ALA A 354 1.93 -50.04 -26.98
CA ALA A 354 1.19 -49.47 -25.85
C ALA A 354 1.25 -47.92 -25.95
N PRO A 355 0.19 -47.19 -25.55
CA PRO A 355 0.21 -45.73 -25.48
C PRO A 355 0.83 -45.31 -24.15
N ARG A 356 1.89 -44.49 -24.14
CA ARG A 356 2.36 -43.79 -22.93
C ARG A 356 3.52 -42.83 -23.20
N THR A 357 3.23 -41.53 -23.26
CA THR A 357 4.23 -40.47 -23.02
C THR A 357 3.69 -39.30 -22.20
N THR A 358 2.38 -39.23 -21.92
CA THR A 358 1.81 -38.29 -20.95
C THR A 358 1.96 -38.74 -19.49
N SER A 359 2.18 -40.05 -19.22
CA SER A 359 2.31 -40.53 -17.84
C SER A 359 3.64 -40.20 -17.16
N SER A 360 4.76 -39.99 -17.88
CA SER A 360 6.07 -39.78 -17.21
C SER A 360 6.22 -38.39 -16.59
N LEU A 361 5.63 -37.36 -17.19
CA LEU A 361 5.63 -35.99 -16.65
C LEU A 361 4.66 -35.85 -15.47
N ILE A 362 3.47 -36.47 -15.54
CA ILE A 362 2.47 -36.43 -14.46
C ILE A 362 2.96 -37.18 -13.21
N ILE A 363 3.68 -38.29 -13.38
CA ILE A 363 4.27 -39.04 -12.24
C ILE A 363 5.42 -38.22 -11.59
N SER A 364 6.19 -37.45 -12.38
CA SER A 364 7.27 -36.60 -11.86
C SER A 364 6.76 -35.33 -11.14
N GLU A 365 5.61 -34.78 -11.54
CA GLU A 365 4.96 -33.66 -10.84
C GLU A 365 4.48 -34.08 -9.45
N ASP A 366 3.90 -35.28 -9.32
CA ASP A 366 3.33 -35.80 -8.07
C ASP A 366 4.39 -36.18 -7.04
N GLU A 367 5.57 -36.66 -7.46
CA GLU A 367 6.62 -37.13 -6.55
C GLU A 367 7.37 -35.97 -5.88
N GLU A 368 7.54 -34.83 -6.57
CA GLU A 368 8.36 -33.70 -6.07
C GLU A 368 7.65 -32.81 -5.03
N ILE A 369 6.30 -32.78 -5.00
CA ILE A 369 5.52 -31.96 -4.07
C ILE A 369 4.62 -32.78 -3.12
N SER A 370 4.67 -34.13 -3.21
CA SER A 370 3.77 -35.02 -2.46
C SER A 370 3.86 -34.82 -0.95
N GLU A 371 5.07 -34.64 -0.42
CA GLU A 371 5.31 -34.50 1.02
C GLU A 371 4.67 -33.22 1.56
N GLN A 372 4.86 -32.09 0.86
CA GLN A 372 4.32 -30.79 1.23
C GLN A 372 2.79 -30.77 1.05
N GLN A 373 2.27 -31.45 0.03
CA GLN A 373 0.83 -31.60 -0.16
C GLN A 373 0.20 -32.43 0.97
N GLN A 374 0.82 -33.54 1.37
CA GLN A 374 0.36 -34.34 2.51
C GLN A 374 0.46 -33.58 3.83
N LEU A 375 1.48 -32.74 4.01
CA LEU A 375 1.61 -31.87 5.18
C LEU A 375 0.42 -30.90 5.26
N ILE A 376 0.11 -30.20 4.16
CA ILE A 376 -1.05 -29.30 4.10
C ILE A 376 -2.35 -30.06 4.42
N ILE A 377 -2.55 -31.23 3.83
CA ILE A 377 -3.77 -32.03 4.04
C ILE A 377 -3.91 -32.45 5.50
N ARG A 378 -2.85 -33.00 6.12
CA ARG A 378 -2.89 -33.43 7.53
C ARG A 378 -3.14 -32.25 8.46
N THR A 379 -2.46 -31.13 8.25
CA THR A 379 -2.65 -29.93 9.06
C THR A 379 -4.06 -29.37 8.93
N LEU A 380 -4.70 -29.46 7.76
CA LEU A 380 -6.08 -29.02 7.57
C LEU A 380 -7.13 -30.06 8.00
N ASP A 381 -6.81 -31.36 7.99
CA ASP A 381 -7.67 -32.45 8.52
C ASP A 381 -7.92 -32.26 10.02
N ASP A 382 -6.94 -31.76 10.76
CA ASP A 382 -7.03 -31.51 12.20
C ASP A 382 -7.81 -30.22 12.55
N THR A 383 -8.17 -29.40 11.55
CA THR A 383 -8.91 -28.14 11.76
C THR A 383 -10.43 -28.34 11.78
N ASN A 384 -11.15 -27.48 12.50
CA ASN A 384 -12.61 -27.56 12.54
C ASN A 384 -13.24 -27.06 11.22
N PRO A 385 -13.93 -27.92 10.43
CA PRO A 385 -14.48 -27.54 9.12
C PRO A 385 -15.64 -26.54 9.20
N THR A 386 -16.21 -26.31 10.39
CA THR A 386 -17.32 -25.37 10.60
C THR A 386 -16.87 -23.93 10.87
N LEU A 387 -15.58 -23.71 11.18
CA LEU A 387 -15.05 -22.37 11.41
C LEU A 387 -14.89 -21.59 10.09
N ASP A 388 -14.88 -20.25 10.17
CA ASP A 388 -14.59 -19.38 9.02
C ASP A 388 -13.15 -19.68 8.50
N PRO A 389 -12.95 -19.94 7.19
CA PRO A 389 -11.63 -20.13 6.61
C PRO A 389 -10.62 -19.03 6.97
N LYS A 390 -11.06 -17.78 7.16
CA LYS A 390 -10.18 -16.68 7.59
C LYS A 390 -9.64 -16.83 9.01
N ARG A 391 -10.38 -17.52 9.88
CA ARG A 391 -9.94 -17.79 11.25
C ARG A 391 -8.95 -18.96 11.29
N ILE A 392 -9.17 -19.95 10.43
CA ILE A 392 -8.27 -21.11 10.31
C ILE A 392 -6.88 -20.70 9.82
N THR A 393 -6.78 -19.75 8.88
CA THR A 393 -5.47 -19.22 8.45
C THR A 393 -4.68 -18.53 9.57
N LEU A 394 -5.31 -18.22 10.71
CA LEU A 394 -4.66 -17.62 11.88
C LEU A 394 -4.33 -18.65 12.98
N GLU A 395 -4.78 -19.90 12.83
CA GLU A 395 -4.38 -20.97 13.74
C GLU A 395 -2.90 -21.26 13.54
N ARG A 396 -2.16 -21.43 14.65
CA ARG A 396 -0.69 -21.48 14.63
C ARG A 396 -0.13 -22.45 13.59
N GLU A 397 -0.67 -23.66 13.54
CA GLU A 397 -0.19 -24.74 12.67
C GLU A 397 -0.45 -24.44 11.18
N VAL A 398 -1.56 -23.76 10.86
CA VAL A 398 -1.90 -23.34 9.49
C VAL A 398 -1.16 -22.07 9.08
N PHE A 399 -0.97 -21.15 10.03
CA PHE A 399 -0.24 -19.90 9.84
C PHE A 399 1.24 -20.16 9.52
N GLU A 400 1.86 -21.17 10.17
CA GLU A 400 3.23 -21.61 9.89
C GLU A 400 3.40 -22.13 8.43
N LEU A 401 2.33 -22.64 7.81
CA LEU A 401 2.32 -23.03 6.38
C LEU A 401 2.07 -21.84 5.43
N GLY A 402 1.71 -20.67 5.97
CA GLY A 402 1.43 -19.47 5.19
C GLY A 402 0.27 -19.62 4.20
N LEU A 403 -0.74 -20.44 4.54
CA LEU A 403 -1.88 -20.69 3.65
C LEU A 403 -2.83 -19.47 3.56
N GLU A 404 -3.35 -19.25 2.37
CA GLU A 404 -4.38 -18.25 2.09
C GLU A 404 -5.79 -18.81 2.27
N VAL A 405 -6.73 -17.90 2.46
CA VAL A 405 -8.15 -18.22 2.66
C VAL A 405 -8.69 -19.10 1.52
N ARG A 406 -8.29 -18.81 0.28
CA ARG A 406 -8.73 -19.57 -0.91
C ARG A 406 -8.14 -20.98 -0.96
N GLU A 407 -6.95 -21.21 -0.41
CA GLU A 407 -6.30 -22.52 -0.34
C GLU A 407 -7.00 -23.42 0.70
N VAL A 408 -7.39 -22.85 1.85
CA VAL A 408 -8.22 -23.55 2.86
C VAL A 408 -9.60 -23.91 2.29
N VAL A 409 -10.19 -23.00 1.51
CA VAL A 409 -11.47 -23.27 0.81
C VAL A 409 -11.31 -24.38 -0.24
N ALA A 410 -10.19 -24.43 -0.97
CA ALA A 410 -9.92 -25.48 -1.95
C ALA A 410 -9.88 -26.87 -1.30
N TYR A 411 -9.18 -27.00 -0.18
CA TYR A 411 -9.16 -28.22 0.63
C TYR A 411 -10.56 -28.63 1.08
N ARG A 412 -11.34 -27.72 1.67
CA ARG A 412 -12.70 -28.02 2.12
C ARG A 412 -13.63 -28.45 0.98
N ARG A 413 -13.47 -27.88 -0.21
CA ARG A 413 -14.25 -28.27 -1.38
C ARG A 413 -13.88 -29.66 -1.89
N LEU A 414 -12.59 -30.01 -1.87
CA LEU A 414 -12.11 -31.32 -2.32
C LEU A 414 -12.46 -32.47 -1.38
N PHE A 415 -12.38 -32.23 -0.06
CA PHE A 415 -12.51 -33.28 0.96
C PHE A 415 -13.80 -33.19 1.79
N GLY A 416 -14.53 -32.06 1.74
CA GLY A 416 -15.78 -31.83 2.48
C GLY A 416 -17.06 -32.25 1.76
N GLY A 417 -16.98 -32.97 0.64
CA GLY A 417 -18.14 -33.54 -0.07
C GLY A 417 -18.98 -32.54 -0.88
N VAL A 418 -18.45 -31.35 -1.16
CA VAL A 418 -19.12 -30.32 -1.98
C VAL A 418 -18.81 -30.54 -3.45
N THR A 419 -19.79 -30.36 -4.34
CA THR A 419 -19.55 -30.33 -5.79
C THR A 419 -18.68 -29.15 -6.16
N CYS A 420 -17.49 -29.41 -6.71
CA CYS A 420 -16.51 -28.41 -7.11
C CYS A 420 -15.79 -28.84 -8.39
N ASP A 421 -15.12 -27.88 -9.05
CA ASP A 421 -14.15 -28.18 -10.09
C ASP A 421 -12.90 -28.79 -9.44
N ARG A 422 -12.87 -30.12 -9.37
CA ARG A 422 -11.80 -30.85 -8.69
C ARG A 422 -10.42 -30.54 -9.28
N GLU A 423 -10.33 -30.23 -10.57
CA GLU A 423 -9.04 -29.92 -11.20
C GLU A 423 -8.52 -28.55 -10.76
N LEU A 424 -9.40 -27.55 -10.66
CA LEU A 424 -9.04 -26.22 -10.15
C LEU A 424 -8.62 -26.28 -8.69
N GLU A 425 -9.42 -26.94 -7.86
CA GLU A 425 -9.15 -26.99 -6.42
C GLU A 425 -7.87 -27.81 -6.13
N ASP A 426 -7.63 -28.90 -6.88
CA ASP A 426 -6.40 -29.70 -6.76
C ASP A 426 -5.18 -28.91 -7.23
N HIS A 427 -5.30 -28.15 -8.32
CA HIS A 427 -4.25 -27.25 -8.79
C HIS A 427 -3.88 -26.20 -7.74
N ILE A 428 -4.86 -25.60 -7.06
CA ILE A 428 -4.63 -24.60 -6.00
C ILE A 428 -3.84 -25.21 -4.83
N LEU A 429 -4.23 -26.40 -4.36
CA LEU A 429 -3.50 -27.04 -3.25
C LEU A 429 -2.09 -27.48 -3.65
N ARG A 430 -1.93 -28.01 -4.86
CA ARG A 430 -0.61 -28.38 -5.39
C ARG A 430 0.29 -27.16 -5.59
N ALA A 431 -0.27 -26.02 -5.97
CA ALA A 431 0.46 -24.76 -6.04
C ALA A 431 0.96 -24.30 -4.65
N ALA A 432 0.12 -24.43 -3.62
CA ALA A 432 0.50 -24.15 -2.24
C ALA A 432 1.61 -25.11 -1.76
N ALA A 433 1.51 -26.40 -2.08
CA ALA A 433 2.55 -27.39 -1.78
C ALA A 433 3.87 -27.08 -2.49
N LEU A 434 3.82 -26.70 -3.77
CA LEU A 434 4.99 -26.27 -4.54
C LEU A 434 5.63 -25.03 -3.92
N ARG A 435 4.84 -24.06 -3.46
CA ARG A 435 5.35 -22.87 -2.75
C ARG A 435 6.11 -23.25 -1.47
N LEU A 436 5.55 -24.14 -0.65
CA LEU A 436 6.23 -24.63 0.56
C LEU A 436 7.53 -25.36 0.24
N ARG A 437 7.53 -26.17 -0.83
CA ARG A 437 8.72 -26.87 -1.30
C ARG A 437 9.82 -25.89 -1.70
N ILE A 438 9.44 -24.86 -2.46
CA ILE A 438 10.33 -23.77 -2.89
C ILE A 438 10.93 -23.03 -1.69
N GLU A 439 10.11 -22.68 -0.69
CA GLU A 439 10.57 -21.99 0.52
C GLU A 439 11.57 -22.83 1.33
N GLN A 440 11.33 -24.14 1.45
CA GLN A 440 12.27 -25.07 2.09
C GLN A 440 13.60 -25.19 1.35
N GLU A 441 13.57 -25.28 0.01
CA GLU A 441 14.78 -25.36 -0.81
C GLU A 441 15.59 -24.06 -0.76
N VAL A 442 14.92 -22.90 -0.72
CA VAL A 442 15.56 -21.60 -0.51
C VAL A 442 16.31 -21.57 0.82
N GLU A 443 15.68 -22.01 1.91
CA GLU A 443 16.31 -21.99 3.23
C GLU A 443 17.50 -22.95 3.31
N GLN A 444 17.37 -24.14 2.70
CA GLN A 444 18.47 -25.10 2.60
C GLN A 444 19.64 -24.56 1.78
N ILE A 445 19.37 -23.88 0.66
CA ILE A 445 20.42 -23.28 -0.18
C ILE A 445 21.11 -22.14 0.58
N LYS A 446 20.38 -21.28 1.30
CA LYS A 446 20.96 -20.23 2.14
C LYS A 446 21.86 -20.80 3.23
N SER A 447 21.39 -21.80 3.96
CA SER A 447 22.15 -22.47 5.01
C SER A 447 23.47 -23.06 4.49
N ILE A 448 23.48 -23.63 3.28
CA ILE A 448 24.68 -24.18 2.65
C ILE A 448 25.65 -23.08 2.19
N LEU A 449 25.11 -21.97 1.65
CA LEU A 449 25.90 -20.83 1.18
C LEU A 449 26.59 -20.08 2.33
N ASP A 450 25.99 -20.06 3.53
CA ASP A 450 26.57 -19.45 4.72
C ASP A 450 27.71 -20.28 5.34
N ASP A 451 27.63 -21.62 5.25
CA ASP A 451 28.56 -22.53 5.93
C ASP A 451 29.74 -23.04 5.07
N THR A 452 29.64 -23.05 3.73
CA THR A 452 30.75 -23.50 2.85
C THR A 452 30.75 -22.84 1.47
N ALA A 453 31.91 -22.34 1.02
CA ALA A 453 32.16 -21.89 -0.34
C ALA A 453 32.30 -23.09 -1.32
N VAL A 454 31.27 -23.93 -1.44
CA VAL A 454 31.30 -25.15 -2.27
C VAL A 454 30.31 -25.10 -3.42
N THR A 455 30.81 -25.63 -4.54
CA THR A 455 30.39 -25.67 -5.94
C THR A 455 28.97 -26.17 -6.26
N ARG A 456 28.50 -25.68 -7.42
CA ARG A 456 27.26 -25.89 -8.21
C ARG A 456 26.72 -27.33 -8.37
N ASP A 457 27.37 -28.34 -7.80
CA ASP A 457 27.08 -29.77 -7.99
C ASP A 457 26.36 -30.42 -6.80
N ALA A 458 25.99 -29.65 -5.77
CA ALA A 458 25.22 -30.19 -4.66
C ALA A 458 23.82 -30.66 -5.14
N PRO A 459 23.31 -31.82 -4.64
CA PRO A 459 22.06 -32.41 -5.11
C PRO A 459 20.86 -31.46 -4.96
N ILE A 460 20.92 -30.55 -3.98
CA ILE A 460 19.90 -29.52 -3.75
C ILE A 460 19.70 -28.57 -4.93
N PHE A 461 20.77 -28.18 -5.65
CA PHE A 461 20.64 -27.31 -6.83
C PHE A 461 20.04 -28.06 -8.02
N THR A 462 20.33 -29.36 -8.16
CA THR A 462 19.70 -30.19 -9.20
C THR A 462 18.21 -30.37 -8.93
N GLN A 463 17.84 -30.57 -7.67
CA GLN A 463 16.45 -30.64 -7.24
C GLN A 463 15.73 -29.31 -7.44
N ALA A 464 16.34 -28.21 -7.00
CA ALA A 464 15.77 -26.88 -7.15
C ALA A 464 15.60 -26.45 -8.62
N ARG A 465 16.47 -26.90 -9.55
CA ARG A 465 16.24 -26.73 -11.00
C ARG A 465 14.97 -27.44 -11.49
N ARG A 466 14.64 -28.61 -10.94
CA ARG A 466 13.40 -29.32 -11.28
C ARG A 466 12.19 -28.61 -10.69
N THR A 467 12.27 -28.22 -9.42
CA THR A 467 11.25 -27.40 -8.75
C THR A 467 10.96 -26.11 -9.51
N THR A 468 11.99 -25.45 -10.06
CA THR A 468 11.79 -24.25 -10.88
C THR A 468 11.04 -24.54 -12.19
N ARG A 469 11.33 -25.65 -12.87
CA ARG A 469 10.59 -26.04 -14.09
C ARG A 469 9.12 -26.36 -13.79
N LEU A 470 8.85 -26.95 -12.62
CA LEU A 470 7.48 -27.14 -12.14
C LEU A 470 6.80 -25.81 -11.86
N GLY A 471 7.50 -24.83 -11.29
CA GLY A 471 7.02 -23.46 -11.10
C GLY A 471 6.46 -22.84 -12.38
N ASP A 472 7.22 -22.91 -13.49
CA ASP A 472 6.78 -22.38 -14.78
C ASP A 472 5.49 -23.05 -15.29
N LEU A 473 5.37 -24.38 -15.14
CA LEU A 473 4.18 -25.11 -15.56
C LEU A 473 2.95 -24.70 -14.75
N PHE A 474 3.11 -24.52 -13.44
CA PHE A 474 2.01 -24.08 -12.58
C PHE A 474 1.59 -22.64 -12.87
N LEU A 475 2.53 -21.74 -13.14
CA LEU A 475 2.22 -20.35 -13.50
C LEU A 475 1.42 -20.25 -14.80
N ARG A 476 1.77 -21.04 -15.82
CA ARG A 476 0.99 -21.14 -17.08
C ARG A 476 -0.41 -21.70 -16.87
N ARG A 477 -0.55 -22.70 -15.98
CA ARG A 477 -1.87 -23.25 -15.61
C ARG A 477 -2.72 -22.20 -14.87
N PHE A 478 -2.13 -21.38 -14.00
CA PHE A 478 -2.83 -20.26 -13.36
C PHE A 478 -3.32 -19.21 -14.36
N GLU A 479 -2.52 -18.87 -15.38
CA GLU A 479 -2.93 -17.94 -16.45
C GLU A 479 -4.18 -18.44 -17.17
N HIS A 480 -4.16 -19.71 -17.57
CA HIS A 480 -5.31 -20.32 -18.22
C HIS A 480 -6.57 -20.31 -17.34
N ARG A 481 -6.45 -20.65 -16.05
CA ARG A 481 -7.58 -20.67 -15.11
C ARG A 481 -8.10 -19.26 -14.79
N LEU A 482 -7.21 -18.27 -14.76
CA LEU A 482 -7.59 -16.88 -14.56
C LEU A 482 -8.35 -16.32 -15.76
N GLU A 483 -7.90 -16.60 -16.98
CA GLU A 483 -8.62 -16.24 -18.21
C GLU A 483 -10.02 -16.86 -18.24
N GLN A 484 -10.15 -18.13 -17.82
CA GLN A 484 -11.45 -18.80 -17.69
C GLN A 484 -12.37 -18.13 -16.65
N ALA A 485 -11.84 -17.75 -15.48
CA ALA A 485 -12.62 -17.07 -14.45
C ALA A 485 -13.09 -15.66 -14.89
N VAL A 486 -12.23 -14.93 -15.61
CA VAL A 486 -12.57 -13.62 -16.19
C VAL A 486 -13.64 -13.76 -17.27
N LEU A 487 -13.49 -14.71 -18.19
CA LEU A 487 -14.50 -14.99 -19.22
C LEU A 487 -15.83 -15.49 -18.65
N GLY A 488 -15.78 -16.21 -17.53
CA GLY A 488 -16.94 -16.66 -16.77
C GLY A 488 -17.63 -15.57 -15.95
N GLY A 489 -17.05 -14.37 -15.86
CA GLY A 489 -17.60 -13.24 -15.10
C GLY A 489 -17.45 -13.35 -13.57
N ASP A 490 -16.65 -14.30 -13.07
CA ASP A 490 -16.40 -14.46 -11.63
C ASP A 490 -15.18 -13.61 -11.21
N GLY A 491 -15.43 -12.31 -11.01
CA GLY A 491 -14.38 -11.36 -10.63
C GLY A 491 -13.77 -11.63 -9.25
N ALA A 492 -14.51 -12.28 -8.33
CA ALA A 492 -13.99 -12.63 -7.01
C ALA A 492 -13.01 -13.80 -7.11
N GLU A 493 -13.34 -14.82 -7.90
CA GLU A 493 -12.46 -15.96 -8.17
C GLU A 493 -11.24 -15.54 -8.99
N ALA A 494 -11.40 -14.69 -10.01
CA ALA A 494 -10.28 -14.15 -10.79
C ALA A 494 -9.27 -13.38 -9.90
N LYS A 495 -9.77 -12.58 -8.96
CA LYS A 495 -8.92 -11.88 -7.99
C LYS A 495 -8.20 -12.83 -7.04
N ALA A 496 -8.89 -13.88 -6.56
CA ALA A 496 -8.29 -14.89 -5.70
C ALA A 496 -7.17 -15.66 -6.44
N LEU A 497 -7.43 -16.12 -7.66
CA LEU A 497 -6.46 -16.81 -8.51
C LEU A 497 -5.26 -15.92 -8.85
N GLN A 498 -5.48 -14.63 -9.13
CA GLN A 498 -4.40 -13.67 -9.37
C GLN A 498 -3.50 -13.54 -8.13
N MET A 499 -4.07 -13.44 -6.94
CA MET A 499 -3.26 -13.39 -5.71
C MET A 499 -2.45 -14.67 -5.50
N LEU A 500 -3.04 -15.84 -5.70
CA LEU A 500 -2.34 -17.13 -5.56
C LEU A 500 -1.21 -17.27 -6.59
N LYS A 501 -1.46 -16.88 -7.85
CA LYS A 501 -0.45 -16.82 -8.91
C LYS A 501 0.73 -15.93 -8.51
N MET A 502 0.45 -14.72 -8.01
CA MET A 502 1.50 -13.78 -7.58
C MET A 502 2.30 -14.30 -6.37
N ARG A 503 1.66 -15.02 -5.45
CA ARG A 503 2.35 -15.65 -4.31
C ARG A 503 3.29 -16.76 -4.75
N LEU A 504 2.83 -17.65 -5.64
CA LEU A 504 3.69 -18.69 -6.22
C LEU A 504 4.83 -18.07 -7.02
N MET A 505 4.55 -17.07 -7.86
CA MET A 505 5.55 -16.36 -8.65
C MET A 505 6.63 -15.73 -7.77
N ARG A 506 6.25 -15.11 -6.64
CA ARG A 506 7.22 -14.52 -5.69
C ARG A 506 8.17 -15.57 -5.11
N ALA A 507 7.64 -16.70 -4.63
CA ALA A 507 8.47 -17.77 -4.07
C ALA A 507 9.37 -18.38 -5.16
N TYR A 508 8.77 -18.67 -6.31
CA TYR A 508 9.45 -19.22 -7.49
C TYR A 508 10.63 -18.36 -7.94
N SER A 509 10.43 -17.05 -8.10
CA SER A 509 11.49 -16.12 -8.51
C SER A 509 12.67 -16.13 -7.53
N GLY A 510 12.40 -16.25 -6.23
CA GLY A 510 13.45 -16.34 -5.20
C GLY A 510 14.34 -17.58 -5.38
N LEU A 511 13.74 -18.76 -5.56
CA LEU A 511 14.49 -20.00 -5.79
C LEU A 511 15.20 -19.97 -7.15
N TRP A 512 14.52 -19.48 -8.19
CA TRP A 512 15.09 -19.39 -9.53
C TRP A 512 16.38 -18.56 -9.53
N LEU A 513 16.38 -17.41 -8.83
CA LEU A 513 17.55 -16.57 -8.66
C LEU A 513 18.70 -17.31 -7.96
N MET A 514 18.43 -18.04 -6.87
CA MET A 514 19.49 -18.75 -6.12
C MET A 514 20.11 -19.90 -6.92
N VAL A 515 19.30 -20.59 -7.73
CA VAL A 515 19.70 -21.74 -8.53
C VAL A 515 20.48 -21.36 -9.80
N HIS A 516 20.28 -20.14 -10.29
CA HIS A 516 20.91 -19.63 -11.52
C HIS A 516 21.95 -18.52 -11.26
N ARG A 517 22.08 -18.02 -10.01
CA ARG A 517 23.17 -17.15 -9.51
C ARG A 517 24.43 -17.93 -9.11
N SER A 518 24.30 -19.23 -8.79
CA SER A 518 25.37 -20.08 -8.26
C SER A 518 26.30 -20.60 -9.34
#